data_AF-A0A9K3DUB8-F1
#
_entry.id   AF-A0A9K3DUB8-F1
#
_cell.length_a   1.000
_cell.length_b   1.000
_cell.length_c   1.000
_cell.angle_alpha   90.00
_cell.angle_beta   90.00
_cell.angle_gamma   90.00
#
_symmetry.space_group_name_H-M   'P 1'
#
loop_
_entity.id
_entity.type
_entity.pdbx_description
1 polymer ?
#
loop_
_entity_poly.entity_id
_entity_poly.type
_entity_poly.pdbx_seq_one_letter_code
_entity_poly.pdbx_strand_id
1 'polypeptide(L)'
;MSSSSYSSWSVNRTPKIFKVNLDGNLYCHHKIVVVLRMAGPKSVRHGDQFYGCPQWPLSDCKSFMWKLDFDNFFEAHSNCSSSPVSYEKLKNENLQLQNKLLLEENKVLKRQIRGKKSMWKQPFVFTMFFVMAIWMYMLK
;
A
#
# COMPACT_ATOMS: atom_id res chain seq x y z
N MET A 1 17.51 24.32 -54.03
CA MET A 1 16.40 23.66 -53.32
C MET A 1 17.02 22.81 -52.23
N SER A 2 16.97 23.28 -50.98
CA SER A 2 17.66 22.62 -49.86
C SER A 2 16.65 21.78 -49.08
N SER A 3 16.75 20.47 -49.23
CA SER A 3 15.90 19.50 -48.53
C SER A 3 16.37 19.39 -47.07
N SER A 4 15.64 20.01 -46.15
CA SER A 4 15.85 19.84 -44.71
C SER A 4 15.23 18.52 -44.26
N SER A 5 16.07 17.57 -43.86
CA SER A 5 15.67 16.30 -43.28
C SER A 5 15.21 16.49 -41.84
N TYR A 6 13.89 16.50 -41.62
CA TYR A 6 13.28 16.50 -40.29
C TYR A 6 13.41 15.10 -39.69
N SER A 7 14.41 14.91 -38.82
CA SER A 7 14.55 13.70 -38.02
C SER A 7 13.44 13.68 -36.95
N SER A 8 12.37 12.95 -37.23
CA SER A 8 11.29 12.67 -36.28
C SER A 8 11.80 11.75 -35.16
N TRP A 9 12.19 12.34 -34.03
CA TRP A 9 12.44 11.61 -32.79
C TRP A 9 11.10 11.12 -32.23
N SER A 10 10.71 9.91 -32.62
CA SER A 10 9.58 9.20 -32.01
C SER A 10 9.97 8.74 -30.60
N VAL A 11 9.89 9.65 -29.63
CA VAL A 11 9.92 9.29 -28.22
C VAL A 11 8.72 8.38 -27.98
N ASN A 12 8.97 7.09 -27.74
CA ASN A 12 7.96 6.07 -27.48
C ASN A 12 7.01 6.58 -26.38
N ARG A 13 5.80 6.99 -26.77
CA ARG A 13 4.82 7.74 -25.94
C ARG A 13 4.03 6.85 -24.99
N THR A 14 4.51 5.64 -24.70
CA THR A 14 3.85 4.79 -23.70
C THR A 14 4.38 5.18 -22.32
N PRO A 15 3.55 5.81 -21.47
CA PRO A 15 3.96 6.14 -20.12
C PRO A 15 4.29 4.83 -19.39
N LYS A 16 5.57 4.63 -19.02
CA LYS A 16 5.95 3.49 -18.18
C LYS A 16 5.42 3.75 -16.77
N ILE A 17 4.17 3.37 -16.53
CA ILE A 17 3.55 3.40 -15.21
C ILE A 17 4.07 2.16 -14.48
N PHE A 18 4.92 2.37 -13.48
CA PHE A 18 5.62 1.26 -12.81
C PHE A 18 4.81 0.64 -11.69
N LYS A 19 4.13 1.46 -10.87
CA LYS A 19 3.22 1.02 -9.82
C LYS A 19 2.34 2.19 -9.33
N VAL A 20 1.02 1.97 -9.30
CA VAL A 20 0.04 2.85 -8.67
C VAL A 20 -0.63 2.07 -7.56
N ASN A 21 -0.61 2.59 -6.32
CA ASN A 21 -1.34 1.96 -5.23
C ASN A 21 -2.83 2.33 -5.28
N LEU A 22 -3.64 1.56 -4.55
CA LEU A 22 -5.02 1.88 -4.16
C LEU A 22 -5.15 3.15 -3.29
N ASP A 23 -4.05 3.90 -3.09
CA ASP A 23 -3.98 5.21 -2.44
C ASP A 23 -3.76 6.36 -3.46
N GLY A 24 -3.74 6.07 -4.77
CA GLY A 24 -3.47 7.04 -5.83
C GLY A 24 -1.99 7.45 -5.92
N ASN A 25 -1.16 6.87 -5.04
CA ASN A 25 0.26 7.14 -4.97
C ASN A 25 1.00 6.45 -6.12
N LEU A 26 1.74 7.25 -6.88
CA LEU A 26 2.67 6.84 -7.92
C LEU A 26 4.04 6.54 -7.31
N TYR A 27 4.68 5.45 -7.74
CA TYR A 27 6.02 5.07 -7.27
C TYR A 27 7.05 5.08 -8.39
N CYS A 28 8.25 5.54 -8.06
CA CYS A 28 9.42 5.41 -8.92
C CYS A 28 10.07 4.02 -8.80
N HIS A 29 11.12 3.72 -9.59
CA HIS A 29 11.81 2.42 -9.53
C HIS A 29 12.46 2.11 -8.18
N HIS A 30 12.80 3.13 -7.38
CA HIS A 30 13.28 2.93 -6.00
C HIS A 30 12.17 2.47 -5.04
N LYS A 31 10.94 2.26 -5.52
CA LYS A 31 9.76 1.97 -4.70
C LYS A 31 9.44 3.09 -3.70
N ILE A 32 9.86 4.31 -4.02
CA ILE A 32 9.58 5.54 -3.26
C ILE A 32 8.49 6.32 -4.00
N VAL A 33 7.61 7.00 -3.26
CA VAL A 33 6.58 7.86 -3.84
C VAL A 33 7.23 8.96 -4.68
N VAL A 34 6.74 9.15 -5.90
CA VAL A 34 7.21 10.21 -6.80
C VAL A 34 6.81 11.58 -6.24
N VAL A 35 7.61 12.59 -6.54
CA VAL A 35 7.32 13.98 -6.17
C VAL A 35 6.84 14.77 -7.38
N LEU A 36 5.90 15.68 -7.14
CA LEU A 36 5.44 16.62 -8.15
C LEU A 36 6.44 17.77 -8.28
N ARG A 37 6.91 18.03 -9.50
CA ARG A 37 7.87 19.08 -9.83
C ARG A 37 7.31 19.93 -10.96
N MET A 38 7.84 21.14 -11.09
CA MET A 38 7.48 22.07 -12.16
C MET A 38 8.63 22.18 -13.17
N ALA A 39 8.29 22.17 -14.45
CA ALA A 39 9.24 22.31 -15.53
C ALA A 39 9.83 23.73 -15.56
N GLY A 40 11.17 23.79 -15.50
CA GLY A 40 11.91 25.04 -15.49
C GLY A 40 11.83 25.85 -16.80
N PRO A 41 12.38 27.07 -16.81
CA PRO A 41 12.22 28.05 -17.90
C PRO A 41 12.85 27.63 -19.23
N LYS A 42 13.76 26.65 -19.23
CA LYS A 42 14.40 26.12 -20.45
C LYS A 42 13.59 25.01 -21.14
N SER A 43 12.47 24.58 -20.55
CA SER A 43 11.58 23.56 -21.12
C SER A 43 10.61 24.19 -22.11
N VAL A 44 10.30 23.49 -23.20
CA VAL A 44 9.17 23.83 -24.10
C VAL A 44 7.84 23.80 -23.35
N ARG A 45 7.75 22.95 -22.33
CA ARG A 45 6.60 22.81 -21.41
C ARG A 45 6.84 23.59 -20.12
N HIS A 46 7.35 24.82 -20.21
CA HIS A 46 7.63 25.61 -19.01
C HIS A 46 6.35 25.83 -18.18
N GLY A 47 6.45 25.65 -16.86
CA GLY A 47 5.32 25.77 -15.94
C GLY A 47 4.50 24.49 -15.78
N ASP A 48 4.63 23.52 -16.69
CA ASP A 48 3.92 22.25 -16.59
C ASP A 48 4.45 21.40 -15.43
N GLN A 49 3.53 20.64 -14.84
CA GLN A 49 3.84 19.74 -13.72
C GLN A 49 4.17 18.33 -14.21
N PHE A 50 5.17 17.72 -13.58
CA PHE A 50 5.55 16.34 -13.82
C PHE A 50 5.86 15.61 -12.51
N TYR A 51 5.58 14.31 -12.50
CA TYR A 51 6.02 13.39 -11.46
C TYR A 51 7.45 12.93 -11.76
N GLY A 52 8.32 13.02 -10.76
CA GLY A 52 9.72 12.61 -10.87
C GLY A 52 10.23 11.90 -9.63
N CYS A 53 11.39 11.24 -9.75
CA CYS A 53 12.03 10.61 -8.59
C CYS A 53 12.43 11.68 -7.55
N PRO A 54 12.19 11.45 -6.25
CA PRO A 54 12.65 12.36 -5.20
C PRO A 54 14.18 12.45 -5.10
N GLN A 55 14.88 11.38 -5.47
CA GLN A 55 16.34 11.30 -5.39
C GLN A 55 17.09 12.00 -6.53
N TRP A 56 16.36 12.61 -7.48
CA TRP A 56 16.97 13.44 -8.51
C TRP A 56 17.59 14.72 -7.90
N PRO A 57 18.82 15.13 -8.30
CA PRO A 57 19.58 14.62 -9.46
C PRO A 57 20.62 13.53 -9.15
N LEU A 58 20.96 13.30 -7.89
CA LEU A 58 22.15 12.52 -7.53
C LEU A 58 21.98 10.99 -7.69
N SER A 59 20.79 10.47 -7.39
CA SER A 59 20.46 9.04 -7.47
C SER A 59 19.12 8.87 -8.18
N ASP A 60 18.98 9.45 -9.37
CA ASP A 60 17.73 9.36 -10.14
C ASP A 60 17.57 8.00 -10.81
N CYS A 61 16.38 7.40 -10.68
CA CYS A 61 16.01 6.20 -11.41
C CYS A 61 15.30 6.48 -12.75
N LYS A 62 15.40 7.71 -13.26
CA LYS A 62 14.81 8.16 -14.53
C LYS A 62 13.29 7.96 -14.59
N SER A 63 12.64 7.94 -13.44
CA SER A 63 11.18 7.90 -13.35
C SER A 63 10.66 9.30 -13.66
N PHE A 64 9.86 9.39 -14.71
CA PHE A 64 9.32 10.64 -15.22
C PHE A 64 7.93 10.41 -15.81
N MET A 65 6.98 11.27 -15.47
CA MET A 65 5.64 11.28 -16.05
C MET A 65 5.08 12.69 -16.05
N TRP A 66 4.58 13.19 -17.18
CA TRP A 66 3.82 14.44 -17.15
C TRP A 66 2.50 14.24 -16.42
N LYS A 67 2.11 15.21 -15.60
CA LYS A 67 0.86 15.13 -14.85
C LYS A 67 -0.35 15.02 -15.79
N LEU A 68 -0.37 15.82 -16.85
CA LEU A 68 -1.44 15.80 -17.84
C LEU A 68 -1.57 14.42 -18.52
N ASP A 69 -0.45 13.80 -18.88
CA ASP A 69 -0.45 12.49 -19.52
C ASP A 69 -0.94 11.39 -18.55
N PHE A 70 -0.65 11.52 -17.25
CA PHE A 70 -1.19 10.64 -16.21
C PHE A 70 -2.70 10.84 -16.04
N ASP A 71 -3.16 12.07 -15.91
CA ASP A 71 -4.59 12.38 -15.71
C ASP A 71 -5.42 11.86 -16.90
N ASN A 72 -4.96 12.08 -18.13
CA ASN A 72 -5.59 11.58 -19.35
C ASN A 72 -5.64 10.04 -19.42
N PHE A 73 -4.61 9.35 -18.94
CA PHE A 73 -4.56 7.89 -18.91
C PHE A 73 -5.65 7.33 -17.99
N PHE A 74 -5.85 7.94 -16.82
CA PHE A 74 -6.88 7.53 -15.88
C PHE A 74 -8.30 7.83 -16.41
N GLU A 75 -8.51 8.96 -17.07
CA GLU A 75 -9.78 9.32 -17.68
C GLU A 75 -10.15 8.40 -18.88
N ALA A 76 -9.16 8.03 -19.70
CA ALA A 76 -9.37 7.10 -20.80
C ALA A 76 -9.75 5.69 -20.30
N HIS A 77 -9.15 5.23 -19.20
CA HIS A 77 -9.47 3.93 -18.62
C HIS A 77 -10.80 3.89 -17.85
N SER A 78 -11.32 5.04 -17.38
CA SER A 78 -12.67 5.08 -16.79
C SER A 78 -13.78 4.90 -17.83
N ASN A 79 -13.55 5.24 -19.09
CA ASN A 79 -14.56 5.17 -20.14
C ASN A 79 -14.67 3.79 -20.81
N CYS A 80 -13.69 2.89 -20.60
CA CYS A 80 -13.65 1.58 -21.25
C CYS A 80 -14.07 0.41 -20.34
N SER A 81 -14.31 0.66 -19.04
CA SER A 81 -14.88 -0.32 -18.11
C SER A 81 -16.36 0.01 -17.90
N SER A 82 -17.25 -0.94 -18.18
CA SER A 82 -18.71 -0.82 -18.12
C SER A 82 -19.30 -0.60 -16.71
N SER A 83 -18.50 -0.11 -15.77
CA SER A 83 -18.95 0.48 -14.52
C SER A 83 -17.83 1.41 -14.04
N PRO A 84 -18.12 2.69 -13.69
CA PRO A 84 -17.16 3.50 -12.97
C PRO A 84 -17.02 2.88 -11.58
N VAL A 85 -16.13 1.91 -11.43
CA VAL A 85 -15.74 1.41 -10.12
C VAL A 85 -14.97 2.55 -9.48
N SER A 86 -15.72 3.42 -8.80
CA SER A 86 -15.17 4.56 -8.06
C SER A 86 -14.07 4.02 -7.18
N TYR A 87 -12.88 4.55 -7.35
CA TYR A 87 -11.71 4.19 -6.56
C TYR A 87 -12.00 4.27 -5.04
N GLU A 88 -12.85 5.20 -4.61
CA GLU A 88 -13.31 5.29 -3.22
C GLU A 88 -14.08 4.05 -2.78
N LYS A 89 -14.91 3.49 -3.66
CA LYS A 89 -15.66 2.25 -3.40
C LYS A 89 -14.69 1.07 -3.21
N LEU A 90 -13.70 0.95 -4.08
CA LEU A 90 -12.71 -0.12 -4.04
C LEU A 90 -11.79 -0.01 -2.80
N LYS A 91 -11.44 1.22 -2.41
CA LYS A 91 -10.74 1.53 -1.16
C LYS A 91 -11.56 1.14 0.06
N ASN A 92 -12.85 1.48 0.07
CA ASN A 92 -13.76 1.13 1.16
C ASN A 92 -13.96 -0.39 1.28
N GLU A 93 -14.11 -1.10 0.17
CA GLU A 93 -14.20 -2.56 0.14
C GLU A 93 -12.93 -3.21 0.69
N ASN A 94 -11.75 -2.73 0.29
CA ASN A 94 -10.47 -3.24 0.82
C ASN A 94 -10.34 -2.99 2.33
N LEU A 95 -10.69 -1.78 2.79
CA LEU A 95 -10.70 -1.44 4.22
C LEU A 95 -11.66 -2.34 5.01
N GLN A 96 -12.84 -2.65 4.47
CA GLN A 96 -13.79 -3.57 5.09
C GLN A 96 -13.22 -4.99 5.19
N LEU A 97 -12.54 -5.48 4.15
CA LEU A 97 -11.90 -6.78 4.17
C LEU A 97 -10.78 -6.86 5.21
N GLN A 98 -9.92 -5.83 5.29
CA GLN A 98 -8.87 -5.77 6.32
C GLN A 98 -9.46 -5.77 7.73
N ASN A 99 -10.51 -4.99 7.99
CA ASN A 99 -11.19 -4.97 9.29
C ASN A 99 -11.79 -6.34 9.64
N LYS A 100 -12.36 -7.06 8.67
CA LYS A 100 -12.87 -8.43 8.89
C LYS A 100 -11.76 -9.39 9.29
N LEU A 101 -10.64 -9.38 8.56
CA LEU A 101 -9.48 -10.23 8.86
C LEU A 101 -8.91 -9.94 10.25
N LEU A 102 -8.72 -8.66 10.59
CA LEU A 102 -8.26 -8.24 11.92
C LEU A 102 -9.21 -8.69 13.04
N LEU A 103 -10.52 -8.70 12.79
CA LEU A 103 -11.52 -9.12 13.77
C LEU A 103 -11.45 -10.65 13.98
N GLU A 104 -11.28 -11.42 12.91
CA GLU A 104 -11.06 -12.86 13.00
C GLU A 104 -9.77 -13.21 13.76
N GLU A 105 -8.65 -12.56 13.42
CA GLU A 105 -7.38 -12.74 14.13
C GLU A 105 -7.50 -12.41 15.62
N ASN A 106 -8.12 -11.28 15.95
CA ASN A 106 -8.37 -10.90 17.35
C ASN A 106 -9.24 -11.92 18.09
N LYS A 107 -10.24 -12.50 17.42
CA LYS A 107 -11.11 -13.53 18.01
C LYS A 107 -10.32 -14.81 18.30
N VAL A 108 -9.45 -15.23 17.38
CA VAL A 108 -8.57 -16.40 17.56
C VAL A 108 -7.59 -16.16 18.70
N LEU A 109 -6.91 -15.02 18.72
CA LEU A 109 -5.97 -14.65 19.78
C LEU A 109 -6.65 -14.60 21.15
N LYS A 110 -7.84 -14.01 21.25
CA LYS A 110 -8.62 -13.99 22.51
C LYS A 110 -8.97 -15.41 23.00
N ARG A 111 -9.30 -16.34 22.10
CA ARG A 111 -9.54 -17.75 22.46
C ARG A 111 -8.26 -18.42 22.97
N GLN A 112 -7.14 -18.22 22.29
CA GLN A 112 -5.84 -18.77 22.71
C GLN A 112 -5.42 -18.26 24.09
N ILE A 113 -5.57 -16.95 24.36
CA ILE A 113 -5.27 -16.36 25.67
C ILE A 113 -6.18 -16.93 26.74
N ARG A 114 -7.48 -17.09 26.47
CA ARG A 114 -8.43 -17.68 27.41
C ARG A 114 -8.07 -19.14 27.75
N GLY A 115 -7.73 -19.94 26.74
CA GLY A 115 -7.30 -21.33 26.93
C GLY A 115 -6.01 -21.47 27.74
N LYS A 116 -5.02 -20.61 27.49
CA LYS A 116 -3.78 -20.57 28.29
C LYS A 116 -4.05 -20.16 29.74
N LYS A 117 -4.94 -19.19 29.98
CA LYS A 117 -5.34 -18.78 31.34
C LYS A 117 -6.05 -19.90 32.10
N SER A 118 -6.88 -20.72 31.46
CA SER A 118 -7.51 -21.87 32.14
C SER A 118 -6.51 -22.98 32.44
N MET A 119 -5.56 -23.25 31.54
CA MET A 119 -4.51 -24.24 31.78
C MET A 119 -3.60 -23.87 32.96
N TRP A 120 -3.32 -22.59 33.19
CA TRP A 120 -2.54 -22.16 34.34
C TRP A 120 -3.28 -22.29 35.69
N LYS A 121 -4.61 -22.24 35.68
CA LYS A 121 -5.42 -22.33 36.92
C LYS A 121 -5.63 -23.76 37.40
N GLN A 122 -5.72 -24.73 36.50
CA GLN A 122 -5.94 -26.14 36.87
C GLN A 122 -4.86 -26.71 37.80
N PRO A 123 -3.54 -26.62 37.51
CA PRO A 123 -2.52 -27.20 38.39
C PRO A 123 -2.51 -26.53 39.76
N PHE A 124 -2.77 -25.22 39.83
CA PHE A 124 -2.82 -24.48 41.11
C PHE A 124 -3.96 -24.96 42.02
N VAL A 125 -5.12 -25.27 41.45
CA VAL A 125 -6.27 -25.81 42.20
C VAL A 125 -5.95 -27.23 42.70
N PHE A 126 -5.39 -28.09 41.84
CA PHE A 126 -4.99 -29.44 42.26
C PHE A 126 -3.93 -29.44 43.37
N THR A 127 -2.92 -28.55 43.28
CA THR A 127 -1.90 -28.43 44.34
C THR A 127 -2.51 -27.98 45.66
N MET A 128 -3.46 -27.05 45.64
CA MET A 128 -4.14 -26.61 46.87
C MET A 128 -4.95 -27.73 47.53
N PHE A 129 -5.68 -28.54 46.75
CA PHE A 129 -6.41 -29.70 47.28
C PHE A 129 -5.47 -30.76 47.87
N PHE A 130 -4.34 -31.03 47.22
CA PHE A 130 -3.33 -31.96 47.74
C PHE A 130 -2.73 -31.50 49.07
N VAL A 131 -2.38 -30.21 49.18
CA VAL A 131 -1.84 -29.64 50.42
C VAL A 131 -2.87 -29.72 51.55
N MET A 132 -4.13 -29.38 51.28
CA MET A 132 -5.22 -29.48 52.26
C MET A 132 -5.45 -30.93 52.72
N ALA A 133 -5.39 -31.91 51.80
CA ALA A 133 -5.55 -33.32 52.14
C ALA A 133 -4.40 -33.85 53.02
N ILE A 134 -3.16 -33.47 52.72
CA ILE A 134 -1.99 -33.80 53.55
C ILE A 134 -2.13 -33.17 54.93
N TRP A 135 -2.53 -31.90 55.00
CA TRP A 135 -2.69 -31.20 56.27
C TRP A 135 -3.77 -31.85 57.15
N MET A 136 -4.90 -32.23 56.56
CA MET A 136 -5.98 -32.97 57.25
C MET A 136 -5.54 -34.36 57.71
N TYR A 137 -4.65 -35.03 56.98
CA TYR A 137 -4.11 -36.34 57.37
C TYR A 137 -3.16 -36.24 58.56
N MET A 138 -2.33 -35.18 58.61
CA MET A 138 -1.35 -34.95 59.69
C MET A 138 -1.99 -34.41 60.97
N LEU A 139 -3.18 -33.83 60.89
CA LEU A 139 -3.96 -33.33 62.03
C LEU A 139 -4.82 -34.41 62.70
N LYS A 140 -4.78 -35.65 62.20
CA LYS A 140 -5.56 -36.79 62.69
C LYS A 140 -4.66 -37.77 63.45
#